data_AF-A0A0S6YXL5-F1
#
_entry.id   AF-A0A0S6YXL5-F1
#
_cell.length_a   1.000
_cell.length_b   1.000
_cell.length_c   1.000
_cell.angle_alpha   90.00
_cell.angle_beta   90.00
_cell.angle_gamma   90.00
#
_symmetry.space_group_name_H-M   'P 1'
#
loop_
_entity.id
_entity.type
_entity.pdbx_description
1 polymer ?
#
loop_
_entity_poly.entity_id
_entity_poly.type
_entity_poly.pdbx_seq_one_letter_code
_entity_poly.pdbx_strand_id
1 'polypeptide(L)'
;MWIPLGAAARGYRVVAVADALAFDRPSDDPLRERARKRRTLAGNYQLIARWPALALPGGHPLWFRLWSHKFLRLAVPALLALALGANLALWPQGGLYRVALLAQLAAYALALLGMASAGTMRLAPVRLCAVFVQLNAYAVLGLLDFLRGRASALWRSDSLPGGAQT
;
A
#
# COMPACT_ATOMS: atom_id res chain seq x y z
N MET A 1 -12.69 -4.81 4.86
CA MET A 1 -13.08 -3.42 4.52
C MET A 1 -14.51 -3.29 3.99
N TRP A 2 -15.07 -4.34 3.39
CA TRP A 2 -16.43 -4.32 2.85
C TRP A 2 -17.52 -3.92 3.87
N ILE A 3 -17.48 -4.51 5.07
CA ILE A 3 -18.50 -4.33 6.12
C ILE A 3 -18.72 -2.86 6.52
N PRO A 4 -17.70 -2.08 6.95
CA PRO A 4 -17.91 -0.68 7.34
C PRO A 4 -18.34 0.21 6.17
N LEU A 5 -17.92 -0.07 4.94
CA LEU A 5 -18.38 0.69 3.77
C LEU A 5 -19.86 0.42 3.49
N GLY A 6 -20.28 -0.84 3.54
CA GLY A 6 -21.69 -1.21 3.37
C GLY A 6 -22.60 -0.64 4.45
N ALA A 7 -22.10 -0.49 5.68
CA ALA A 7 -22.82 0.18 6.77
C ALA A 7 -22.92 1.69 6.53
N ALA A 8 -21.81 2.35 6.20
CA ALA A 8 -21.79 3.79 5.91
C ALA A 8 -22.67 4.16 4.71
N ALA A 9 -22.67 3.35 3.65
CA ALA A 9 -23.52 3.55 2.48
C ALA A 9 -25.02 3.44 2.81
N ARG A 10 -25.40 2.74 3.88
CA ARG A 10 -26.78 2.64 4.39
C ARG A 10 -27.13 3.74 5.39
N GLY A 11 -26.27 4.73 5.60
CA GLY A 11 -26.49 5.84 6.53
C GLY A 11 -26.09 5.54 7.98
N TYR A 12 -25.55 4.36 8.29
CA TYR A 12 -25.04 4.06 9.62
C TYR A 12 -23.71 4.76 9.90
N ARG A 13 -23.44 5.04 11.18
CA ARG A 13 -22.17 5.62 11.62
C ARG A 13 -21.14 4.53 11.88
N VAL A 14 -19.95 4.68 11.31
CA VAL A 14 -18.78 3.84 11.61
C VAL A 14 -17.90 4.58 12.61
N VAL A 15 -17.85 4.07 13.84
CA VAL A 15 -17.09 4.67 14.94
C VAL A 15 -15.94 3.75 15.36
N ALA A 16 -14.80 4.35 15.72
CA ALA A 16 -13.72 3.63 16.38
C ALA A 16 -13.98 3.65 17.89
N VAL A 17 -14.07 2.49 18.51
CA VAL A 17 -14.30 2.33 19.94
C VAL A 17 -12.95 2.07 20.59
N ALA A 18 -12.51 2.96 21.49
CA ALA A 18 -11.18 2.87 22.11
C ALA A 18 -11.01 1.60 22.96
N ASP A 19 -12.09 1.17 23.62
CA ASP A 19 -12.08 0.02 24.52
C ASP A 19 -12.28 -1.33 23.79
N ALA A 20 -12.42 -1.30 22.46
CA ALA A 20 -12.56 -2.53 21.68
C ALA A 20 -11.21 -3.26 21.61
N LEU A 21 -11.09 -4.37 22.35
CA LEU A 21 -9.89 -5.20 22.37
C LEU A 21 -9.92 -6.21 21.22
N ALA A 22 -8.85 -6.20 20.41
CA ALA A 22 -8.59 -7.20 19.38
C ALA A 22 -7.20 -7.80 19.61
N PHE A 23 -7.13 -9.12 19.78
CA PHE A 23 -5.87 -9.84 19.97
C PHE A 23 -5.42 -10.45 18.64
N ASP A 24 -4.21 -10.08 18.20
CA ASP A 24 -3.57 -10.66 17.02
C ASP A 24 -2.15 -11.11 17.39
N ARG A 25 -1.65 -12.14 16.71
CA ARG A 25 -0.29 -12.64 16.91
C ARG A 25 0.63 -11.96 15.90
N PRO A 26 1.62 -11.16 16.33
CA PRO A 26 2.62 -10.63 15.42
C PRO A 26 3.31 -11.78 14.67
N SER A 27 3.49 -11.62 13.36
CA SER A 27 4.28 -12.54 12.57
C SER A 27 5.70 -11.99 12.46
N ASP A 28 6.67 -12.68 13.06
CA ASP A 28 8.08 -12.28 12.97
C ASP A 28 8.72 -12.64 11.62
N ASP A 29 8.02 -13.38 10.77
CA ASP A 29 8.47 -13.76 9.43
C ASP A 29 8.25 -12.63 8.40
N PRO A 30 9.33 -12.07 7.81
CA PRO A 30 9.26 -11.04 6.76
C PRO A 30 8.50 -11.48 5.50
N LEU A 31 8.48 -12.78 5.17
CA LEU A 31 7.75 -13.31 4.01
C LEU A 31 6.25 -13.30 4.26
N ARG A 32 5.82 -13.67 5.47
CA ARG A 32 4.41 -13.57 5.89
C ARG A 32 3.96 -12.12 5.96
N GLU A 33 4.81 -11.21 6.45
CA GLU A 33 4.55 -9.78 6.45
C GLU A 33 4.35 -9.24 5.02
N ARG A 34 5.25 -9.60 4.11
CA ARG A 34 5.16 -9.25 2.69
C ARG A 34 3.87 -9.77 2.06
N ALA A 35 3.51 -11.03 2.33
CA ALA A 35 2.27 -11.62 1.83
C ALA A 35 1.03 -10.89 2.37
N ARG A 36 1.02 -10.56 3.67
CA ARG A 36 -0.07 -9.80 4.31
C ARG A 36 -0.23 -8.41 3.69
N LYS A 37 0.88 -7.69 3.48
CA LYS A 37 0.88 -6.37 2.83
C LYS A 37 0.36 -6.43 1.40
N ARG A 38 0.84 -7.39 0.59
CA ARG A 38 0.35 -7.62 -0.78
C ARG A 38 -1.14 -7.96 -0.80
N ARG A 39 -1.61 -8.85 0.07
CA ARG A 39 -3.04 -9.21 0.21
C ARG A 39 -3.90 -8.00 0.52
N THR A 40 -3.47 -7.17 1.46
CA THR A 40 -4.20 -5.96 1.84
C THR A 40 -4.30 -4.96 0.68
N LEU A 41 -3.22 -4.77 -0.06
CA LEU A 41 -3.19 -3.86 -1.21
C LEU A 41 -3.99 -4.40 -2.41
N ALA A 42 -3.84 -5.67 -2.73
CA ALA A 42 -4.65 -6.37 -3.73
C ALA A 42 -6.14 -6.29 -3.41
N GLY A 43 -6.51 -6.46 -2.14
CA GLY A 43 -7.88 -6.29 -1.65
C GLY A 43 -8.45 -4.88 -1.84
N ASN A 44 -7.61 -3.84 -1.79
CA ASN A 44 -8.06 -2.48 -2.11
C ASN A 44 -8.37 -2.32 -3.60
N TYR A 45 -7.58 -2.91 -4.50
CA TYR A 45 -7.89 -2.92 -5.94
C TYR A 45 -9.17 -3.70 -6.24
N GLN A 46 -9.35 -4.87 -5.62
CA GLN A 46 -10.59 -5.65 -5.71
C GLN A 46 -11.81 -4.85 -5.24
N LEU A 47 -11.67 -4.06 -4.17
CA LEU A 47 -12.74 -3.25 -3.64
C LEU A 47 -13.18 -2.16 -4.62
N ILE A 48 -12.22 -1.45 -5.25
CA ILE A 48 -12.52 -0.45 -6.28
C ILE A 48 -13.21 -1.11 -7.47
N ALA A 49 -12.71 -2.27 -7.92
CA ALA A 49 -13.31 -2.99 -9.04
C ALA A 49 -14.74 -3.46 -8.77
N ARG A 50 -15.03 -3.89 -7.54
CA ARG A 50 -16.38 -4.33 -7.13
C ARG A 50 -17.35 -3.17 -6.88
N TRP A 51 -16.84 -2.01 -6.47
CA TRP A 51 -17.67 -0.83 -6.21
C TRP A 51 -17.02 0.43 -6.80
N PRO A 52 -17.09 0.62 -8.13
CA PRO A 52 -16.39 1.70 -8.83
C PRO A 52 -16.76 3.10 -8.35
N ALA A 53 -17.98 3.28 -7.84
CA ALA A 53 -18.44 4.53 -7.24
C ALA A 53 -17.55 5.01 -6.08
N LEU A 54 -16.84 4.11 -5.39
CA LEU A 54 -15.86 4.50 -4.36
C LEU A 54 -14.72 5.34 -4.93
N ALA A 55 -14.35 5.11 -6.19
CA ALA A 55 -13.30 5.84 -6.89
C ALA A 55 -13.81 7.15 -7.50
N LEU A 56 -15.07 7.55 -7.33
CA LEU A 56 -15.55 8.86 -7.79
C LEU A 56 -15.67 9.82 -6.60
N PRO A 57 -15.21 11.08 -6.72
CA PRO A 57 -15.53 12.12 -5.75
C PRO A 57 -17.06 12.22 -5.59
N GLY A 58 -17.54 12.17 -4.34
CA GLY A 58 -18.98 12.19 -4.04
C GLY A 58 -19.72 10.85 -4.18
N GLY A 59 -19.09 9.80 -4.74
CA GLY A 59 -19.76 8.50 -4.97
C GLY A 59 -20.01 7.65 -3.72
N HIS A 60 -19.54 8.06 -2.55
CA HIS A 60 -19.76 7.39 -1.27
C HIS A 60 -19.65 8.39 -0.10
N PRO A 61 -20.41 8.28 1.00
CA PRO A 61 -20.33 9.23 2.12
C PRO A 61 -18.93 9.43 2.71
N LEU A 62 -18.08 8.40 2.60
CA LEU A 62 -16.69 8.40 3.07
C LEU A 62 -15.65 8.68 1.96
N TRP A 63 -16.06 9.19 0.79
CA TRP A 63 -15.20 9.35 -0.39
C TRP A 63 -13.91 10.12 -0.08
N PHE A 64 -13.99 11.22 0.67
CA PHE A 64 -12.83 12.05 1.00
C PHE A 64 -11.77 11.28 1.79
N ARG A 65 -12.20 10.50 2.80
CA ARG A 65 -11.28 9.70 3.63
C ARG A 65 -10.63 8.57 2.84
N LEU A 66 -11.37 7.99 1.90
CA LEU A 66 -10.87 6.93 1.02
C LEU A 66 -9.81 7.47 0.05
N TRP A 67 -10.08 8.61 -0.57
CA TRP A 67 -9.17 9.25 -1.51
C TRP A 67 -7.88 9.71 -0.84
N SER A 68 -7.95 10.50 0.22
CA SER A 68 -6.78 11.13 0.84
C SER A 68 -5.77 10.13 1.41
N HIS A 69 -6.24 9.04 2.01
CA HIS A 69 -5.34 8.11 2.72
C HIS A 69 -5.18 6.74 2.06
N LYS A 70 -6.14 6.30 1.26
CA LYS A 70 -6.17 4.93 0.75
C LYS A 70 -5.85 4.86 -0.74
N PHE A 71 -6.53 5.63 -1.56
CA PHE A 71 -6.31 5.60 -3.01
C PHE A 71 -5.08 6.37 -3.42
N LEU A 72 -4.79 7.50 -2.77
CA LEU A 72 -3.54 8.22 -3.01
C LEU A 72 -2.34 7.30 -2.81
N ARG A 73 -2.34 6.47 -1.76
CA ARG A 73 -1.28 5.47 -1.49
C ARG A 73 -1.10 4.45 -2.63
N LEU A 74 -2.18 4.06 -3.30
CA LEU A 74 -2.11 3.16 -4.47
C LEU A 74 -1.62 3.88 -5.72
N ALA A 75 -1.84 5.20 -5.81
CA ALA A 75 -1.41 6.05 -6.91
C ALA A 75 0.05 6.49 -6.80
N VAL A 76 0.63 6.56 -5.59
CA VAL A 76 2.02 7.02 -5.37
C VAL A 76 3.04 6.37 -6.31
N PRO A 77 3.06 5.04 -6.54
CA PRO A 77 4.04 4.44 -7.46
C PRO A 77 3.95 4.99 -8.89
N ALA A 78 2.72 5.21 -9.39
CA ALA A 78 2.50 5.78 -10.71
C ALA A 78 2.89 7.26 -10.76
N LEU A 79 2.58 8.02 -9.71
CA LEU A 79 2.97 9.43 -9.58
C LEU A 79 4.49 9.60 -9.50
N LEU A 80 5.20 8.69 -8.82
CA LEU A 80 6.66 8.70 -8.76
C LEU A 80 7.29 8.40 -10.13
N ALA A 81 6.71 7.47 -10.90
CA ALA A 81 7.16 7.19 -12.26
C ALA A 81 6.91 8.39 -13.19
N LEU A 82 5.73 9.01 -13.08
CA LEU A 82 5.39 10.23 -13.81
C LEU A 82 6.35 11.38 -13.46
N ALA A 83 6.63 11.59 -12.17
CA ALA A 83 7.56 12.61 -11.70
C ALA A 83 8.98 12.37 -12.24
N LEU A 84 9.44 11.12 -12.28
CA LEU A 84 10.74 10.77 -12.85
C LEU A 84 10.79 11.12 -14.35
N GLY A 85 9.76 10.73 -15.10
CA GLY A 85 9.65 11.03 -16.53
C GLY A 85 9.56 12.54 -16.82
N ALA A 86 8.77 13.27 -16.03
CA ALA A 86 8.65 14.72 -16.14
C ALA A 86 9.98 15.42 -15.84
N ASN A 87 10.67 15.02 -14.76
CA ASN A 87 11.97 15.59 -14.40
C ASN A 87 13.04 15.33 -15.47
N LEU A 88 13.03 14.16 -16.12
CA LEU A 88 13.92 13.85 -17.25
C LEU A 88 13.59 14.69 -18.48
N ALA A 89 12.31 14.81 -18.84
CA ALA A 89 11.88 15.59 -19.99
C ALA A 89 12.19 17.10 -19.83
N LEU A 90 12.08 17.61 -18.61
CA LEU A 90 12.31 19.01 -18.27
C LEU A 90 13.75 19.31 -17.81
N TRP A 91 14.65 18.32 -17.87
CA TRP A 91 16.07 18.48 -17.51
C TRP A 91 16.78 19.67 -18.20
N PRO A 92 16.55 19.94 -19.50
CA PRO A 92 17.18 21.08 -20.18
C PRO A 92 16.82 22.43 -19.57
N GLN A 93 15.63 22.55 -18.96
CA GLN A 93 15.12 23.80 -18.38
C GLN A 93 15.85 24.20 -17.09
N GLY A 94 16.66 23.30 -16.51
CA GLY A 94 17.50 23.62 -15.37
C GLY A 94 16.72 23.81 -14.05
N GLY A 95 17.41 24.36 -13.04
CA GLY A 95 16.81 24.75 -11.77
C GLY A 95 16.16 23.59 -10.99
N LEU A 96 14.88 23.78 -10.65
CA LEU A 96 14.09 22.89 -9.78
C LEU A 96 14.05 21.45 -10.28
N TYR A 97 13.90 21.21 -11.59
CA TYR A 97 13.77 19.85 -12.14
C TYR A 97 15.06 19.03 -12.01
N ARG A 98 16.22 19.67 -12.10
CA ARG A 98 17.52 19.00 -11.88
C ARG A 98 17.69 18.61 -10.41
N VAL A 99 17.36 19.54 -9.50
CA VAL A 99 17.41 19.28 -8.05
C VAL A 99 16.44 18.17 -7.68
N ALA A 100 15.20 18.22 -8.17
CA ALA A 100 14.18 17.20 -7.95
C ALA A 100 14.61 15.83 -8.49
N LEU A 101 15.18 15.77 -9.71
CA LEU A 101 15.70 14.53 -10.29
C LEU A 101 16.81 13.94 -9.43
N LEU A 102 17.81 14.75 -9.07
CA LEU A 102 18.94 14.30 -8.25
C LEU A 102 18.49 13.82 -6.87
N ALA A 103 17.56 14.54 -6.23
CA ALA A 103 16.98 14.12 -4.95
C ALA A 103 16.21 12.79 -5.09
N GLN A 104 15.45 12.62 -6.16
CA GLN A 104 14.72 11.38 -6.44
C GLN A 104 15.67 10.20 -6.68
N LEU A 105 16.72 10.39 -7.47
CA LEU A 105 17.76 9.38 -7.71
C LEU A 105 18.54 9.04 -6.43
N ALA A 106 18.89 10.03 -5.62
CA ALA A 106 19.56 9.83 -4.34
C ALA A 106 18.66 9.01 -3.37
N ALA A 107 17.37 9.33 -3.29
CA ALA A 107 16.43 8.55 -2.48
C ALA A 107 16.34 7.09 -2.94
N TYR A 108 16.33 6.83 -4.25
CA TYR A 108 16.35 5.46 -4.78
C TYR A 108 17.68 4.75 -4.52
N ALA A 109 18.82 5.44 -4.62
CA ALA A 109 20.11 4.87 -4.26
C ALA A 109 20.19 4.49 -2.77
N LEU A 110 19.70 5.36 -1.87
CA LEU A 110 19.58 5.06 -0.45
C LEU A 110 18.69 3.84 -0.18
N ALA A 111 17.57 3.73 -0.90
CA ALA A 111 16.69 2.58 -0.79
C ALA A 111 17.39 1.26 -1.19
N LEU A 112 18.14 1.27 -2.31
CA LEU A 112 18.92 0.11 -2.75
C LEU A 112 20.00 -0.27 -1.75
N LEU A 113 20.70 0.71 -1.17
CA LEU A 113 21.69 0.47 -0.10
C LEU A 113 21.07 -0.19 1.14
N GLY A 114 19.87 0.23 1.53
CA GLY A 114 19.13 -0.36 2.65
C GLY A 114 18.67 -1.80 2.35
N MET A 115 18.34 -2.09 1.09
CA MET A 115 17.95 -3.44 0.66
C MET A 115 19.15 -4.39 0.53
N ALA A 116 20.33 -3.86 0.17
CA ALA A 116 21.55 -4.66 -0.01
C ALA A 116 22.24 -5.02 1.32
N SER A 117 22.08 -4.19 2.36
CA SER A 117 22.74 -4.41 3.65
C SER A 117 21.80 -4.09 4.81
N ALA A 118 21.51 -5.09 5.65
CA ALA A 118 20.75 -4.88 6.88
C ALA A 118 21.46 -3.93 7.86
N GLY A 119 22.80 -3.77 7.75
CA GLY A 119 23.56 -2.85 8.60
C GLY A 119 23.29 -1.37 8.29
N THR A 120 23.08 -1.01 7.02
CA THR A 120 22.83 0.38 6.59
C THR A 120 21.45 0.87 7.01
N MET A 121 20.50 -0.06 7.21
CA MET A 121 19.15 0.21 7.74
C MET A 121 19.14 0.81 9.16
N ARG A 122 20.28 0.83 9.86
CA ARG A 122 20.44 1.57 11.12
C ARG A 122 20.36 3.09 10.90
N LEU A 123 20.84 3.57 9.75
CA LEU A 123 20.78 4.97 9.39
C LEU A 123 19.33 5.37 9.05
N ALA A 124 18.81 6.39 9.74
CA ALA A 124 17.45 6.88 9.55
C ALA A 124 17.08 7.22 8.09
N PRO A 125 17.91 7.96 7.31
CA PRO A 125 17.55 8.30 5.92
C PRO A 125 17.48 7.06 5.01
N VAL A 126 18.44 6.13 5.15
CA VAL A 126 18.45 4.86 4.42
C VAL A 126 17.19 4.06 4.73
N ARG A 127 16.87 3.92 6.02
CA ARG A 127 15.68 3.18 6.46
C ARG A 127 14.39 3.78 5.93
N LEU A 128 14.27 5.10 5.99
CA LEU A 128 13.10 5.80 5.49
C LEU A 128 12.90 5.55 4.00
N CYS A 129 13.95 5.77 3.19
CA CYS A 129 13.92 5.54 1.74
C CYS A 129 13.62 4.08 1.39
N ALA A 130 14.28 3.13 2.05
CA ALA A 130 14.10 1.70 1.81
C ALA A 130 12.67 1.25 2.13
N VAL A 131 12.14 1.61 3.30
CA VAL A 131 10.76 1.28 3.68
C VAL A 131 9.75 1.94 2.75
N PHE A 132 9.97 3.20 2.38
CA PHE A 132 9.09 3.92 1.46
C PHE A 132 9.03 3.24 0.08
N VAL A 133 10.18 2.93 -0.52
CA VAL A 133 10.26 2.22 -1.81
C VAL A 133 9.65 0.83 -1.71
N GLN A 134 9.93 0.10 -0.62
CA GLN A 134 9.37 -1.24 -0.40
C GLN A 134 7.84 -1.23 -0.31
N LEU A 135 7.24 -0.26 0.39
CA LEU A 135 5.78 -0.11 0.47
C LEU A 135 5.16 0.21 -0.88
N ASN A 136 5.81 1.04 -1.70
CA ASN A 136 5.37 1.34 -3.06
C ASN A 136 5.50 0.11 -3.97
N ALA A 137 6.57 -0.67 -3.84
CA ALA A 137 6.74 -1.93 -4.56
C ALA A 137 5.63 -2.93 -4.21
N TYR A 138 5.19 -3.00 -2.94
CA TYR A 138 4.05 -3.84 -2.57
C TYR A 138 2.73 -3.38 -3.17
N ALA A 139 2.53 -2.07 -3.40
CA ALA A 139 1.35 -1.57 -4.08
C ALA A 139 1.32 -2.03 -5.54
N VAL A 140 2.46 -1.92 -6.24
CA VAL A 140 2.61 -2.43 -7.62
C VAL A 140 2.41 -3.95 -7.67
N LEU A 141 3.06 -4.72 -6.78
CA LEU A 141 2.89 -6.16 -6.73
C LEU A 141 1.43 -6.56 -6.43
N GLY A 142 0.75 -5.84 -5.53
CA GLY A 142 -0.66 -6.05 -5.23
C GLY A 142 -1.57 -5.78 -6.43
N LEU A 143 -1.26 -4.76 -7.24
CA LEU A 143 -1.95 -4.50 -8.51
C LEU A 143 -1.75 -5.65 -9.50
N LEU A 144 -0.50 -6.13 -9.65
CA LEU A 144 -0.20 -7.25 -10.53
C LEU A 144 -0.91 -8.54 -10.07
N ASP A 145 -0.96 -8.79 -8.77
CA ASP A 145 -1.70 -9.92 -8.21
C ASP A 145 -3.21 -9.82 -8.49
N PHE A 146 -3.77 -8.62 -8.42
CA PHE A 146 -5.15 -8.34 -8.79
C PHE A 146 -5.40 -8.58 -10.28
N LEU A 147 -4.61 -7.99 -11.17
CA LEU A 147 -4.75 -8.13 -12.62
C LEU A 147 -4.58 -9.58 -13.10
N ARG A 148 -3.72 -10.35 -12.44
CA ARG A 148 -3.48 -11.77 -12.74
C ARG A 148 -4.52 -12.71 -12.12
N GLY A 149 -5.56 -12.19 -11.46
CA GLY A 149 -6.58 -13.00 -10.77
C GLY A 149 -6.06 -13.75 -9.53
N ARG A 150 -4.83 -13.50 -9.08
CA ARG A 150 -4.19 -14.18 -7.95
C ARG A 150 -4.58 -13.60 -6.60
N ALA A 151 -5.22 -12.43 -6.58
CA ALA A 151 -5.60 -11.74 -5.36
C ALA A 151 -6.53 -12.56 -4.44
N SER A 152 -7.40 -13.41 -5.01
CA SER A 152 -8.27 -14.31 -4.24
C SER A 152 -7.49 -15.47 -3.59
N ALA A 153 -6.47 -16.00 -4.28
CA ALA A 153 -5.59 -17.06 -3.79
C ALA A 153 -4.64 -16.61 -2.65
N LEU A 154 -4.55 -15.30 -2.40
CA LEU A 154 -3.78 -14.76 -1.28
C LEU A 154 -4.45 -15.05 0.07
N TRP A 155 -5.78 -15.29 0.09
CA TRP A 155 -6.50 -15.80 1.26
C TRP A 155 -6.36 -17.32 1.31
N ARG A 156 -5.26 -17.79 1.91
CA ARG A 156 -5.19 -19.17 2.40
C ARG A 156 -5.75 -19.18 3.82
N SER A 157 -6.76 -20.00 4.06
CA SER A 157 -7.15 -20.38 5.41
C SER A 157 -6.02 -21.24 5.96
N ASP A 158 -5.28 -20.72 6.94
CA ASP A 158 -4.53 -21.61 7.81
C ASP A 158 -5.58 -22.49 8.49
N SER A 159 -5.62 -23.78 8.14
CA SER A 159 -6.47 -24.74 8.86
C SER A 159 -6.08 -24.65 10.33
N LEU A 160 -7.04 -24.29 11.18
CA LEU A 160 -6.87 -24.38 12.62
C LEU A 160 -6.32 -25.80 12.91
N PRO A 161 -5.26 -25.95 13.73
CA PRO A 161 -4.80 -27.27 14.13
C PRO A 161 -6.01 -28.02 14.70
N GLY A 162 -6.23 -29.23 14.19
CA GLY A 162 -7.50 -29.94 14.23
C GLY A 162 -8.27 -29.79 15.53
N GLY A 163 -9.55 -29.48 15.41
CA GLY A 163 -10.51 -29.86 16.43
C GLY A 163 -10.38 -31.37 16.61
N ALA A 164 -9.94 -31.77 17.81
CA ALA A 164 -9.97 -33.15 18.22
C ALA A 164 -11.39 -33.68 18.00
N GLN A 165 -11.48 -34.76 17.23
CA GLN A 165 -12.66 -35.61 17.23
C GLN A 165 -12.75 -36.23 18.63
N THR A 166 -13.79 -35.86 19.38
CA THR A 166 -14.33 -36.64 20.49
C THR A 166 -15.84 -36.49 20.46
#